data_AF-F2QDD8-F1
#
_entry.id   AF-F2QDD8-F1
#
_cell.length_a   1.000
_cell.length_b   1.000
_cell.length_c   1.000
_cell.angle_alpha   90.00
_cell.angle_beta   90.00
_cell.angle_gamma   90.00
#
_symmetry.space_group_name_H-M   'P 1'
#
loop_
_entity.id
_entity.type
_entity.pdbx_description
1 polymer ?
#
loop_
_entity_poly.entity_id
_entity_poly.type
_entity_poly.pdbx_seq_one_letter_code
_entity_poly.pdbx_strand_id
1 'polypeptide(L)'
;MFSMLGKSQEERRNREYEVSLVETLKNSYEGIEEIRFSNANYTNPPGSWTCVVELYFNERSIKYKINYSKKDKRISDVSLERENRKEDREFLNSHLGKTSKLTKIIYSDGSEGEY
;
A
#
# COMPACT_ATOMS: atom_id res chain seq x y z
N MET A 1 -5.64 -19.27 -26.44
CA MET A 1 -4.56 -19.04 -25.46
C MET A 1 -4.32 -17.54 -25.25
N PHE A 2 -5.30 -16.79 -24.73
CA PHE A 2 -5.20 -15.32 -24.55
C PHE A 2 -5.18 -14.86 -23.08
N SER A 3 -5.44 -15.75 -22.12
CA SER A 3 -5.57 -15.39 -20.70
C SER A 3 -4.23 -15.24 -19.96
N MET A 4 -3.15 -15.91 -20.39
CA MET A 4 -1.86 -15.85 -19.67
C MET A 4 -1.09 -14.57 -19.94
N LEU A 5 -1.14 -14.02 -21.17
CA LEU A 5 -0.49 -12.72 -21.45
C LEU A 5 -1.13 -11.58 -20.64
N GLY A 6 -2.46 -11.56 -20.52
CA GLY A 6 -3.18 -10.54 -19.76
C GLY A 6 -2.84 -10.56 -18.27
N LYS A 7 -2.74 -11.76 -17.66
CA LYS A 7 -2.34 -11.93 -16.26
C LYS A 7 -0.93 -11.40 -15.99
N SER A 8 0.04 -11.73 -16.83
CA SER A 8 1.43 -11.26 -16.65
C SER A 8 1.57 -9.73 -16.74
N GLN A 9 0.78 -9.07 -17.60
CA GLN A 9 0.77 -7.62 -17.72
C GLN A 9 0.09 -6.95 -16.52
N GLU A 10 -0.99 -7.56 -16.03
CA GLU A 10 -1.67 -7.13 -14.82
C GLU A 10 -0.78 -7.23 -13.59
N GLU A 11 -0.08 -8.35 -13.41
CA GLU A 11 0.87 -8.57 -12.31
C GLU A 11 2.01 -7.55 -12.35
N ARG A 12 2.60 -7.34 -13.54
CA ARG A 12 3.63 -6.31 -13.72
C ARG A 12 3.11 -4.91 -13.37
N ARG A 13 1.89 -4.57 -13.79
CA ARG A 13 1.28 -3.29 -13.46
C ARG A 13 1.02 -3.18 -11.95
N ASN A 14 0.45 -4.20 -11.32
CA ASN A 14 0.23 -4.23 -9.87
C ASN A 14 1.54 -3.99 -9.12
N ARG A 15 2.63 -4.63 -9.54
CA ARG A 15 3.96 -4.42 -8.96
C ARG A 15 4.40 -2.96 -9.04
N GLU A 16 4.19 -2.30 -10.17
CA GLU A 16 4.55 -0.88 -10.31
C GLU A 16 3.73 0.04 -9.40
N TYR A 17 2.46 -0.29 -9.14
CA TYR A 17 1.64 0.45 -8.19
C TYR A 17 2.11 0.22 -6.75
N GLU A 18 2.40 -1.03 -6.38
CA GLU A 18 2.91 -1.38 -5.05
C GLU A 18 4.24 -0.68 -4.76
N VAL A 19 5.20 -0.71 -5.68
CA VAL A 19 6.51 -0.04 -5.51
C VAL A 19 6.34 1.47 -5.33
N SER A 20 5.49 2.10 -6.15
CA SER A 20 5.19 3.54 -6.01
C SER A 20 4.48 3.86 -4.68
N LEU A 21 3.63 2.95 -4.21
CA LEU A 21 2.93 3.09 -2.94
C LEU A 21 3.90 2.91 -1.75
N VAL A 22 4.85 1.97 -1.81
CA VAL A 22 5.91 1.82 -0.79
C VAL A 22 6.67 3.15 -0.62
N GLU A 23 7.10 3.77 -1.72
CA GLU A 23 7.78 5.07 -1.67
C GLU A 23 6.89 6.13 -1.02
N THR A 24 5.60 6.17 -1.37
CA THR A 24 4.65 7.13 -0.80
C THR A 24 4.46 6.93 0.70
N LEU A 25 4.29 5.67 1.15
CA LEU A 25 4.10 5.31 2.55
C LEU A 25 5.34 5.61 3.39
N LYS A 26 6.54 5.21 2.92
CA LYS A 26 7.80 5.51 3.62
C LYS A 26 8.11 6.99 3.71
N ASN A 27 7.63 7.81 2.77
CA ASN A 27 7.78 9.26 2.84
C ASN A 27 6.70 9.94 3.70
N SER A 28 5.63 9.23 4.06
CA SER A 28 4.51 9.77 4.82
C SER A 28 4.57 9.39 6.30
N TYR A 29 5.03 8.16 6.60
CA TYR A 29 5.17 7.68 7.97
C TYR A 29 6.59 7.22 8.28
N GLU A 30 7.08 7.61 9.45
CA GLU A 30 8.33 7.12 10.04
C GLU A 30 8.11 5.82 10.82
N GLY A 31 9.18 5.07 11.05
CA GLY A 31 9.15 3.87 11.89
C GLY A 31 8.62 2.60 11.23
N ILE A 32 8.20 2.62 9.96
CA ILE A 32 7.66 1.42 9.27
C ILE A 32 8.72 0.32 9.16
N GLU A 33 8.41 -0.86 9.68
CA GLU A 33 9.27 -2.07 9.65
C GLU A 33 8.91 -3.00 8.50
N GLU A 34 7.62 -3.19 8.26
CA GLU A 34 7.12 -4.05 7.20
C GLU A 34 5.87 -3.47 6.55
N ILE A 35 5.76 -3.63 5.24
CA ILE A 35 4.57 -3.29 4.45
C ILE A 35 4.07 -4.57 3.77
N ARG A 36 2.82 -4.95 4.04
CA ARG A 36 2.16 -6.06 3.33
C ARG A 36 1.04 -5.56 2.44
N PHE A 37 1.05 -5.99 1.19
CA PHE A 37 -0.03 -5.77 0.25
C PHE A 37 -0.85 -7.04 0.06
N SER A 38 -2.17 -6.87 -0.07
CA SER A 38 -3.09 -7.95 -0.40
C SER A 38 -4.29 -7.40 -1.16
N ASN A 39 -5.04 -8.29 -1.82
CA ASN A 39 -6.27 -7.92 -2.54
C ASN A 39 -6.07 -6.75 -3.53
N ALA A 40 -4.92 -6.73 -4.23
CA ALA A 40 -4.66 -5.74 -5.27
C ALA A 40 -5.68 -5.91 -6.40
N ASN A 41 -6.31 -4.81 -6.78
CA ASN A 41 -7.35 -4.79 -7.79
C ASN A 41 -7.33 -3.47 -8.56
N TYR A 42 -7.70 -3.52 -9.84
CA TYR A 42 -7.78 -2.35 -10.71
C TYR A 42 -9.13 -2.33 -11.40
N THR A 43 -9.62 -1.12 -11.69
CA THR A 43 -10.83 -0.96 -12.51
C THR A 43 -10.52 -1.21 -13.99
N ASN A 44 -11.50 -1.71 -14.73
CA ASN A 44 -11.48 -1.73 -16.20
C ASN A 44 -12.57 -0.76 -16.71
N PRO A 45 -12.23 0.35 -17.40
CA PRO A 45 -10.89 0.74 -17.86
C PRO A 45 -9.95 1.20 -16.72
N PRO A 46 -8.63 1.18 -16.95
CA PRO A 46 -7.62 1.54 -15.94
C PRO A 46 -7.80 2.99 -15.49
N GLY A 47 -7.92 3.21 -14.17
CA GLY A 47 -8.06 4.56 -13.61
C GLY A 47 -8.00 4.61 -12.09
N SER A 48 -8.49 3.56 -11.43
CA SER A 48 -8.41 3.39 -9.98
C SER A 48 -7.75 2.06 -9.65
N TRP A 49 -6.70 2.09 -8.82
CA TRP A 49 -6.08 0.91 -8.25
C TRP A 49 -6.33 0.90 -6.74
N THR A 50 -6.67 -0.27 -6.23
CA THR A 50 -6.95 -0.45 -4.80
C THR A 50 -6.21 -1.65 -4.28
N CYS A 51 -5.76 -1.58 -3.04
CA CYS A 51 -5.22 -2.73 -2.33
C CYS A 51 -5.60 -2.64 -0.85
N VAL A 52 -5.45 -3.74 -0.13
CA VAL A 52 -5.35 -3.71 1.32
C VAL A 52 -3.87 -3.61 1.66
N VAL A 53 -3.52 -2.61 2.48
CA VAL A 53 -2.19 -2.48 3.07
C VAL A 53 -2.25 -2.85 4.54
N GLU A 54 -1.19 -3.45 5.04
CA GLU A 54 -0.91 -3.59 6.46
C GLU A 54 0.48 -3.03 6.73
N LEU A 55 0.53 -1.96 7.53
CA LEU A 55 1.77 -1.32 7.97
C LEU A 55 2.12 -1.88 9.34
N TYR A 56 3.33 -2.41 9.48
CA TYR A 56 3.86 -2.86 10.76
C TYR A 56 4.84 -1.82 11.30
N PHE A 57 4.60 -1.42 12.55
CA PHE A 57 5.49 -0.64 13.38
C PHE A 57 5.88 -1.50 14.58
N ASN A 58 6.90 -1.07 15.33
CA ASN A 58 7.38 -1.80 16.50
C ASN A 58 6.28 -1.98 17.58
N GLU A 59 5.35 -1.03 17.68
CA GLU A 59 4.29 -1.00 18.68
C GLU A 59 3.06 -1.81 18.27
N ARG A 60 2.66 -1.75 16.99
CA ARG A 60 1.44 -2.36 16.45
C ARG A 60 1.41 -2.34 14.92
N SER A 61 0.45 -3.05 14.33
CA SER A 61 0.12 -2.92 12.92
C SER A 61 -1.16 -2.11 12.67
N ILE A 62 -1.28 -1.54 11.48
CA ILE A 62 -2.50 -0.88 10.99
C ILE A 62 -2.83 -1.41 9.60
N LYS A 63 -4.02 -1.99 9.47
CA LYS A 63 -4.55 -2.58 8.24
C LYS A 63 -5.71 -1.77 7.69
N TYR A 64 -5.66 -1.43 6.41
CA TYR A 64 -6.72 -0.63 5.78
C TYR A 64 -6.71 -0.77 4.27
N LYS A 65 -7.83 -0.37 3.63
CA LYS A 65 -7.97 -0.42 2.18
C LYS A 65 -7.60 0.94 1.59
N ILE A 66 -6.66 0.93 0.67
CA ILE A 66 -6.20 2.12 -0.06
C ILE A 66 -6.85 2.16 -1.44
N ASN A 67 -7.24 3.35 -1.87
CA ASN A 67 -7.29 3.70 -3.29
C ASN A 67 -6.06 4.55 -3.60
N TYR A 68 -5.33 4.24 -4.66
CA TYR A 68 -4.09 4.92 -4.98
C TYR A 68 -4.08 5.42 -6.43
N SER A 69 -3.77 6.72 -6.58
CA SER A 69 -3.43 7.31 -7.87
C SER A 69 -1.92 7.33 -8.01
N LYS A 70 -1.36 6.47 -8.86
CA LYS A 70 0.08 6.50 -9.22
C LYS A 70 0.47 7.84 -9.86
N LYS A 71 -0.43 8.44 -10.65
CA LYS A 71 -0.21 9.72 -11.33
C LYS A 71 -0.01 10.86 -10.33
N ASP A 72 -0.87 10.94 -9.32
CA ASP A 72 -0.87 12.06 -8.36
C ASP A 72 -0.10 11.72 -7.08
N LYS A 73 0.47 10.50 -7.00
CA LYS A 73 1.02 9.88 -5.78
C LYS A 73 0.10 10.06 -4.56
N ARG A 74 -1.22 10.02 -4.79
CA ARG A 74 -2.22 10.32 -3.77
C ARG A 74 -2.87 9.03 -3.27
N ILE A 75 -2.77 8.81 -1.97
CA ILE A 75 -3.56 7.84 -1.23
C ILE A 75 -4.90 8.50 -0.89
N SER A 76 -6.01 7.87 -1.29
CA SER A 76 -7.33 8.22 -0.77
C SER A 76 -7.94 7.02 -0.07
N ASP A 77 -8.31 7.23 1.17
CA ASP A 77 -8.79 6.17 2.05
C ASP A 77 -10.12 6.58 2.68
N VAL A 78 -11.19 5.89 2.30
CA VAL A 78 -12.53 6.10 2.88
C VAL A 78 -12.71 5.24 4.15
N SER A 79 -11.84 4.24 4.35
CA SER A 79 -11.93 3.28 5.45
C SER A 79 -11.30 3.77 6.75
N LEU A 80 -10.20 4.52 6.70
CA LEU A 80 -9.62 5.17 7.88
C LEU A 80 -10.44 6.38 8.36
N GLU A 81 -11.28 7.00 7.53
CA GLU A 81 -12.13 8.14 7.93
C GLU A 81 -13.34 7.74 8.80
N ARG A 82 -13.58 6.44 8.98
CA ARG A 82 -14.69 5.94 9.82
C ARG A 82 -14.45 6.30 11.29
N GLU A 83 -15.52 6.60 12.03
CA GLU A 83 -15.43 7.03 13.42
C GLU A 83 -14.68 6.03 14.31
N ASN A 84 -14.94 4.74 14.12
CA ASN A 84 -14.29 3.65 14.84
C ASN A 84 -12.80 3.43 14.50
N ARG A 85 -12.20 4.28 13.66
CA ARG A 85 -10.79 4.26 13.27
C ARG A 85 -10.01 5.47 13.78
N LYS A 86 -10.59 6.22 14.73
CA LYS A 86 -9.95 7.41 15.32
C LYS A 86 -8.56 7.11 15.88
N GLU A 87 -8.42 6.04 16.64
CA GLU A 87 -7.12 5.64 17.23
C GLU A 87 -6.08 5.29 16.15
N ASP A 88 -6.49 4.64 15.06
CA ASP A 88 -5.59 4.32 13.95
C ASP A 88 -5.09 5.59 13.27
N ARG A 89 -5.98 6.58 13.07
CA ARG A 89 -5.60 7.90 12.52
C ARG A 89 -4.67 8.64 13.46
N GLU A 90 -4.98 8.68 14.75
CA GLU A 90 -4.14 9.33 15.76
C GLU A 90 -2.75 8.68 15.83
N PHE A 91 -2.67 7.35 15.76
CA PHE A 91 -1.40 6.63 15.70
C PHE A 91 -0.61 6.95 14.42
N LEU A 92 -1.24 6.92 13.24
CA LEU A 92 -0.56 7.27 11.99
C LEU A 92 -0.10 8.74 12.01
N ASN A 93 -0.90 9.64 12.56
CA ASN A 93 -0.55 11.06 12.71
C ASN A 93 0.62 11.26 13.68
N SER A 94 0.74 10.45 14.73
CA SER A 94 1.90 10.50 15.63
C SER A 94 3.17 9.94 15.01
N HIS A 95 3.08 9.27 13.86
CA HIS A 95 4.19 8.72 13.09
C HIS A 95 4.41 9.45 11.76
N LEU A 96 3.93 10.69 11.61
CA LEU A 96 4.21 11.47 10.40
C LEU A 96 5.71 11.73 10.29
N GLY A 97 6.31 11.34 9.16
CA GLY A 97 7.75 11.44 8.97
C GLY A 97 8.24 10.54 7.85
N LYS A 98 9.56 10.51 7.64
CA LYS A 98 10.17 9.67 6.61
C LYS A 98 10.86 8.46 7.23
N THR A 99 10.45 7.26 6.84
CA THR A 99 11.17 6.03 7.12
C THR A 99 12.41 5.92 6.23
N SER A 100 13.60 6.06 6.83
CA SER A 100 14.90 5.88 6.16
C SER A 100 15.49 4.48 6.30
N LYS A 101 15.02 3.69 7.29
CA LYS A 101 15.47 2.31 7.50
C LYS A 101 15.01 1.39 6.36
N LEU A 102 15.73 0.29 6.18
CA LEU A 102 15.32 -0.79 5.29
C LEU A 102 14.01 -1.38 5.81
N THR A 103 13.02 -1.51 4.94
CA THR A 103 11.66 -1.97 5.26
C THR A 103 11.38 -3.25 4.50
N LYS A 104 10.89 -4.28 5.19
CA LYS A 104 10.47 -5.53 4.56
C LYS A 104 9.17 -5.32 3.78
N ILE A 105 9.08 -5.85 2.56
CA ILE A 105 7.90 -5.72 1.71
C ILE A 105 7.37 -7.10 1.36
N ILE A 106 6.07 -7.34 1.60
CA ILE A 106 5.34 -8.49 1.07
C ILE A 106 4.36 -7.97 0.01
N TYR A 107 4.56 -8.37 -1.23
CA TYR A 107 3.72 -7.93 -2.35
C TYR A 107 2.44 -8.77 -2.45
N SER A 108 1.44 -8.29 -3.17
CA SER A 108 0.12 -8.95 -3.25
C SER A 108 0.15 -10.32 -3.93
N ASP A 109 1.20 -10.63 -4.68
CA ASP A 109 1.44 -11.97 -5.25
C ASP A 109 2.20 -12.92 -4.29
N GLY A 110 2.51 -12.45 -3.07
CA GLY A 110 3.21 -13.21 -2.04
C GLY A 110 4.74 -13.17 -2.12
N SER A 111 5.31 -12.52 -3.14
CA SER A 111 6.76 -12.33 -3.20
C SER A 111 7.26 -11.35 -2.13
N GLU A 112 8.52 -11.50 -1.75
CA GLU A 112 9.18 -10.65 -0.75
C GLU A 112 10.17 -9.69 -1.42
N GLY A 113 10.40 -8.55 -0.79
CA GLY A 113 11.45 -7.60 -1.17
C GLY A 113 11.86 -6.71 0.00
N GLU A 114 12.86 -5.89 -0.24
CA GLU A 114 13.36 -4.88 0.70
C GLU A 114 13.51 -3.54 -0.03
N TYR A 115 13.13 -2.46 0.64
CA TYR A 115 13.12 -1.11 0.10
C TYR A 115 13.51 -0.09 1.18
#